data_AF-A0A2S6AZF2-F1
#
_entry.id   AF-A0A2S6AZF2-F1
#
_cell.length_a   1.000
_cell.length_b   1.000
_cell.length_c   1.000
_cell.angle_alpha   90.00
_cell.angle_beta   90.00
_cell.angle_gamma   90.00
#
_symmetry.space_group_name_H-M   'P 1'
#
loop_
_entity.id
_entity.type
_entity.pdbx_description
1 polymer ?
#
loop_
_entity_poly.entity_id
_entity_poly.type
_entity_poly.pdbx_seq_one_letter_code
_entity_poly.pdbx_strand_id
1 'polypeptide(L)'
;MVLAAAASVSLIAAAQVPAPPEIAARSYLLLDVTANQILAQKDIDSPVEPASLTKLMSAYVVFDALRAKKITLTQTMPVSPRAWKM
;
A
#
# COMPACT_ATOMS: atom_id res chain seq x y z
N MET A 1 66.51 3.04 -6.97
CA MET A 1 65.57 3.51 -5.93
C MET A 1 65.00 4.83 -6.43
N VAL A 2 63.71 5.08 -6.64
CA VAL A 2 62.46 4.38 -6.29
C VAL A 2 61.43 4.79 -7.35
N LEU A 3 60.65 3.84 -7.88
CA LEU A 3 59.50 4.12 -8.76
C LEU A 3 58.28 4.31 -7.86
N ALA A 4 57.70 5.52 -7.80
CA ALA A 4 56.54 5.81 -6.96
C ALA A 4 55.24 5.44 -7.70
N ALA A 5 54.58 4.36 -7.26
CA ALA A 5 53.26 3.97 -7.72
C ALA A 5 52.18 4.79 -7.00
N ALA A 6 51.45 5.64 -7.72
CA ALA A 6 50.29 6.35 -7.19
C ALA A 6 49.08 5.40 -7.19
N ALA A 7 48.63 4.96 -6.01
CA ALA A 7 47.41 4.18 -5.86
C ALA A 7 46.19 5.11 -5.96
N SER A 8 45.35 4.91 -6.97
CA SER A 8 44.07 5.60 -7.10
C SER A 8 43.05 5.01 -6.12
N VAL A 9 42.65 5.76 -5.11
CA VAL A 9 41.54 5.39 -4.21
C VAL A 9 40.24 5.81 -4.89
N SER A 10 39.45 4.85 -5.35
CA SER A 10 38.10 5.11 -5.85
C SER A 10 37.14 5.28 -4.68
N LEU A 11 36.56 6.47 -4.50
CA LEU A 11 35.44 6.67 -3.59
C LEU A 11 34.21 5.95 -4.16
N ILE A 12 33.69 4.98 -3.42
CA ILE A 12 32.37 4.40 -3.70
C ILE A 12 31.32 5.43 -3.25
N ALA A 13 30.61 6.03 -4.21
CA ALA A 13 29.47 6.87 -3.92
C ALA A 13 28.30 6.01 -3.45
N ALA A 14 28.01 6.01 -2.15
CA ALA A 14 26.82 5.38 -1.59
C ALA A 14 25.62 6.34 -1.72
N ALA A 15 24.70 6.04 -2.64
CA ALA A 15 23.41 6.75 -2.69
C ALA A 15 22.66 6.52 -1.37
N GLN A 16 22.37 7.60 -0.65
CA GLN A 16 21.61 7.53 0.59
C GLN A 16 20.12 7.39 0.26
N VAL A 17 19.47 6.36 0.81
CA VAL A 17 18.00 6.26 0.76
C VAL A 17 17.45 7.41 1.63
N PRO A 18 16.56 8.27 1.09
CA PRO A 18 16.00 9.35 1.88
C PRO A 18 15.21 8.78 3.06
N ALA A 19 15.33 9.42 4.22
CA ALA A 19 14.46 9.11 5.34
C ALA A 19 13.00 9.43 4.93
N PRO A 20 12.02 8.61 5.35
CA PRO A 20 10.61 8.92 5.16
C PRO A 20 10.24 10.29 5.72
N PRO A 21 9.38 11.06 5.05
CA PRO A 21 8.90 12.34 5.57
C PRO A 21 8.04 12.12 6.82
N GLU A 22 7.99 13.15 7.66
CA GLU A 22 6.99 13.19 8.73
C GLU A 22 5.60 13.42 8.14
N ILE A 23 4.67 12.52 8.44
CA ILE A 23 3.27 12.62 8.04
C ILE A 23 2.43 12.81 9.29
N ALA A 24 1.53 13.81 9.27
CA ALA A 24 0.55 14.06 10.31
C ALA A 24 -0.59 13.02 10.28
N ALA A 25 -0.24 11.74 10.45
CA ALA A 25 -1.13 10.60 10.53
C ALA A 25 -0.74 9.71 11.71
N ARG A 26 -1.74 8.99 12.25
CA ARG A 26 -1.51 7.98 13.30
C ARG A 26 -0.70 6.80 12.76
N SER A 27 -1.12 6.28 11.61
CA SER A 27 -0.42 5.22 10.87
C SER A 27 -0.46 5.49 9.37
N TYR A 28 0.53 4.97 8.64
CA TYR A 28 0.54 5.01 7.17
C TYR A 28 1.45 3.91 6.60
N LEU A 29 1.20 3.55 5.34
CA LEU A 29 2.02 2.62 4.55
C LEU A 29 2.20 3.18 3.14
N LEU A 30 3.44 3.17 2.65
CA LEU A 30 3.78 3.37 1.25
C LEU A 30 4.44 2.08 0.73
N LEU A 31 3.78 1.43 -0.23
CA LEU A 31 4.17 0.14 -0.77
C LEU A 31 4.33 0.25 -2.29
N ASP A 32 5.47 -0.20 -2.81
CA ASP A 32 5.58 -0.59 -4.21
C ASP A 32 4.99 -1.99 -4.37
N VAL A 33 3.83 -2.06 -5.05
CA VAL A 33 3.11 -3.32 -5.26
C VAL A 33 3.82 -4.22 -6.27
N THR A 34 4.57 -3.66 -7.22
CA THR A 34 5.26 -4.43 -8.26
C THR A 34 6.51 -5.13 -7.73
N ALA A 35 7.26 -4.44 -6.87
CA ALA A 35 8.44 -4.97 -6.20
C ALA A 35 8.12 -5.65 -4.86
N ASN A 36 6.87 -5.53 -4.37
CA ASN A 36 6.46 -5.91 -3.02
C ASN A 36 7.37 -5.30 -1.93
N GLN A 37 7.70 -4.02 -2.10
CA GLN A 37 8.67 -3.32 -1.25
C GLN A 37 7.98 -2.19 -0.47
N ILE A 38 8.08 -2.23 0.86
CA ILE A 38 7.68 -1.11 1.72
C ILE A 38 8.73 0.00 1.59
N LEU A 39 8.30 1.18 1.15
CA LEU A 39 9.16 2.35 0.95
C LEU A 39 9.15 3.28 2.17
N ALA A 40 8.03 3.34 2.88
CA ALA A 40 7.87 4.10 4.12
C ALA A 40 6.68 3.54 4.92
N GLN A 41 6.76 3.57 6.25
CA GLN A 41 5.67 3.10 7.10
C GLN A 41 5.70 3.74 8.48
N LYS A 42 4.55 3.76 9.15
CA LYS A 42 4.39 4.12 10.56
C LYS A 42 3.22 3.33 11.13
N ASP A 43 3.47 2.59 12.21
CA ASP A 43 2.47 1.88 13.03
C ASP A 43 1.44 1.06 12.20
N ILE A 44 1.90 0.34 11.17
CA ILE A 44 1.00 -0.31 10.19
C ILE A 44 0.19 -1.49 10.72
N ASP A 45 0.65 -2.14 11.78
CA ASP A 45 -0.04 -3.27 12.42
C ASP A 45 -0.89 -2.84 13.63
N SER A 46 -0.91 -1.53 13.92
CA SER A 46 -1.72 -0.98 15.01
C SER A 46 -3.20 -1.07 14.66
N PRO A 47 -4.07 -1.59 15.55
CA PRO A 47 -5.51 -1.57 15.33
C PRO A 47 -6.03 -0.14 15.21
N VAL A 48 -6.58 0.19 14.04
CA VAL A 48 -7.21 1.49 13.75
C VAL A 48 -8.64 1.27 13.26
N GLU A 49 -9.54 2.19 13.60
CA GLU A 49 -10.90 2.16 13.06
C GLU A 49 -10.85 2.46 11.54
N PRO A 50 -11.25 1.53 10.67
CA PRO A 50 -11.13 1.71 9.23
C PRO A 50 -12.19 2.68 8.67
N ALA A 51 -13.27 2.93 9.41
CA ALA A 51 -14.42 3.71 8.95
C ALA A 51 -14.88 3.27 7.54
N SER A 52 -14.92 4.20 6.58
CA SER A 52 -15.30 3.89 5.20
C SER A 52 -14.29 3.02 4.44
N LEU A 53 -13.06 2.83 4.92
CA LEU A 53 -12.10 1.89 4.29
C LEU A 53 -12.61 0.45 4.30
N THR A 54 -13.51 0.10 5.23
CA THR A 54 -14.22 -1.21 5.23
C THR A 54 -14.91 -1.49 3.89
N LYS A 55 -15.35 -0.45 3.17
CA LYS A 55 -16.00 -0.59 1.86
C LYS A 55 -15.07 -1.18 0.79
N LEU A 56 -13.75 -1.07 0.95
CA LEU A 56 -12.79 -1.72 0.05
C LEU A 56 -12.95 -3.25 0.08
N MET A 57 -13.14 -3.84 1.26
CA MET A 57 -13.38 -5.27 1.39
C MET A 57 -14.77 -5.67 0.87
N SER A 58 -15.79 -4.84 1.12
CA SER A 58 -17.12 -5.05 0.53
C SER A 58 -17.05 -5.07 -1.00
N ALA A 59 -16.34 -4.11 -1.61
CA ALA A 59 -16.14 -4.04 -3.05
C ALA A 59 -15.32 -5.23 -3.56
N TYR A 60 -14.27 -5.64 -2.85
CA TYR A 60 -13.47 -6.82 -3.19
C TYR A 60 -14.33 -8.08 -3.32
N VAL A 61 -15.22 -8.34 -2.36
CA VAL A 61 -16.12 -9.50 -2.40
C VAL A 61 -17.16 -9.38 -3.51
N VAL A 62 -17.69 -8.19 -3.77
CA VAL A 62 -18.62 -7.94 -4.90
C VAL A 62 -17.95 -8.19 -6.24
N PHE A 63 -16.71 -7.70 -6.43
CA PHE A 63 -15.96 -7.91 -7.68
C PHE A 63 -15.54 -9.37 -7.86
N ASP A 64 -15.23 -10.10 -6.77
CA ASP A 64 -15.02 -11.54 -6.84
C ASP A 64 -16.29 -12.28 -7.30
N ALA A 65 -17.45 -11.91 -6.77
CA ALA A 65 -18.73 -12.49 -7.18
C ALA A 65 -19.08 -12.20 -8.64
N LEU A 66 -18.79 -10.98 -9.14
CA LEU A 66 -18.93 -10.61 -10.55
C LEU A 66 -17.99 -11.44 -11.44
N ARG A 67 -16.72 -11.56 -11.06
CA ARG A 67 -15.72 -12.38 -11.78
C ARG A 67 -16.13 -13.86 -11.84
N ALA A 68 -16.66 -14.37 -10.74
CA ALA A 68 -17.19 -15.73 -10.64
C ALA A 68 -18.59 -15.90 -11.29
N LYS A 69 -19.15 -14.85 -11.92
CA LYS A 69 -20.47 -14.83 -12.55
C LYS A 69 -21.63 -15.23 -11.62
N LYS A 70 -21.48 -15.03 -10.30
CA LYS A 70 -22.54 -15.25 -9.31
C LYS A 70 -23.59 -14.16 -9.34
N ILE A 71 -23.19 -12.96 -9.77
CA ILE A 71 -24.05 -11.79 -9.99
C ILE A 71 -23.63 -11.11 -11.30
N THR A 72 -24.47 -10.22 -11.83
CA THR A 72 -24.17 -9.42 -13.03
C THR A 72 -24.28 -7.92 -12.76
N LEU A 73 -23.61 -7.10 -13.57
CA LEU A 73 -23.66 -5.64 -13.44
C LEU A 73 -25.06 -5.06 -13.68
N THR A 74 -25.88 -5.73 -14.50
CA THR A 74 -27.25 -5.30 -14.84
C THR A 74 -28.31 -5.97 -13.97
N GLN A 75 -27.92 -6.81 -13.02
CA GLN A 75 -28.84 -7.48 -12.12
C GLN A 75 -29.48 -6.46 -11.19
N THR A 76 -30.81 -6.40 -11.22
CA THR A 76 -31.57 -5.61 -10.24
C THR A 76 -31.65 -6.38 -8.92
N MET A 77 -31.56 -5.65 -7.81
CA MET A 77 -31.74 -6.21 -6.46
C MET A 77 -32.74 -5.34 -5.68
N PRO A 78 -33.69 -5.95 -4.94
CA PRO A 78 -34.61 -5.18 -4.12
C PRO A 78 -33.87 -4.53 -2.94
N VAL A 79 -34.25 -3.30 -2.60
CA VAL A 79 -33.73 -2.62 -1.40
C VAL A 79 -34.42 -3.20 -0.17
N SER A 80 -33.66 -3.86 0.71
CA SER A 80 -34.21 -4.48 1.92
C SER A 80 -34.64 -3.44 2.97
N PRO A 81 -35.60 -3.78 3.87
CA PRO A 81 -35.94 -2.95 5.03
C PRO A 81 -34.75 -2.52 5.89
N ARG A 82 -33.74 -3.39 6.01
CA ARG A 82 -32.51 -3.12 6.76
C ARG A 82 -31.62 -2.09 6.05
N ALA A 83 -31.59 -2.09 4.72
CA ALA A 83 -30.74 -1.19 3.95
C ALA A 83 -31.26 0.25 3.94
N TRP A 84 -32.58 0.49 4.05
CA TRP A 84 -33.12 1.85 4.08
C TRP A 84 -33.19 2.48 5.47
N LYS A 85 -33.25 1.66 6.53
CA LYS A 85 -33.36 2.14 7.92
C LYS A 85 -32.03 2.51 8.57
N MET A 86 -30.91 2.08 7.99
CA MET A 86 -29.57 2.49 8.39
C MET A 86 -29.24 3.83 7.76
#